data_AF-A0A2S0LCG0-F1
#
_entry.id   AF-A0A2S0LCG0-F1
#
_cell.length_a   1.000
_cell.length_b   1.000
_cell.length_c   1.000
_cell.angle_alpha   90.00
_cell.angle_beta   90.00
_cell.angle_gamma   90.00
#
_symmetry.space_group_name_H-M   'P 1'
#
loop_
_entity.id
_entity.type
_entity.pdbx_description
1 polymer ?
#
loop_
_entity_poly.entity_id
_entity_poly.type
_entity_poly.pdbx_seq_one_letter_code
_entity_poly.pdbx_strand_id
1 'polypeptide(L)' 'MQVRDLLKVLEGVLYREEIQDKLNLKNRDYFRKNYLVPAIEQGLVALTLPDKLTSKHQKYYLTEKGKEILASLNKEN' A
#
# COMPACT_ATOMS: atom_id res chain seq x y z
N MET A 1 -0.70 7.32 11.29
CA MET A 1 -1.93 6.79 10.65
C MET A 1 -1.46 5.69 9.71
N GLN A 2 -1.93 4.46 9.92
CA GLN A 2 -1.43 3.25 9.24
C GLN A 2 -1.34 3.39 7.71
N VAL A 3 -2.38 3.96 7.08
CA VAL A 3 -2.40 4.20 5.62
C VAL A 3 -1.28 5.15 5.18
N ARG A 4 -1.03 6.23 5.92
CA ARG A 4 0.04 7.19 5.59
C ARG A 4 1.42 6.53 5.64
N ASP A 5 1.64 5.67 6.63
CA ASP A 5 2.89 4.92 6.78
C ASP A 5 3.07 3.95 5.61
N LEU A 6 1.99 3.30 5.16
CA LEU A 6 2.00 2.48 3.94
C LEU A 6 2.39 3.29 2.69
N LEU A 7 1.84 4.49 2.49
CA LEU A 7 2.16 5.29 1.30
C LEU A 7 3.66 5.64 1.24
N LYS A 8 4.28 5.89 2.40
CA LYS A 8 5.70 6.27 2.49
C LYS A 8 6.65 5.14 2.09
N VAL A 9 6.27 3.88 2.32
CA VAL A 9 7.14 2.73 2.00
C VAL A 9 6.90 2.16 0.60
N LEU A 10 5.78 2.52 -0.02
CA LEU A 10 5.30 1.93 -1.26
C LEU A 10 5.89 2.67 -2.47
N GLU A 11 7.10 2.28 -2.83
CA GLU A 11 7.86 2.84 -3.94
C GLU A 11 7.81 1.89 -5.14
N GLY A 12 7.24 2.37 -6.26
CA GLY A 12 7.09 1.55 -7.46
C GLY A 12 6.02 0.47 -7.30
N VAL A 13 6.37 -0.77 -7.65
CA VAL A 13 5.45 -1.91 -7.68
C VAL A 13 6.01 -3.03 -6.80
N LEU A 14 5.36 -3.29 -5.67
CA LEU A 14 5.86 -4.20 -4.63
C LEU A 14 4.88 -5.32 -4.32
N TYR A 15 5.39 -6.45 -3.87
CA TYR A 15 4.60 -7.52 -3.27
C TYR A 15 4.08 -7.09 -1.89
N ARG A 16 2.98 -7.73 -1.46
CA ARG A 16 2.44 -7.58 -0.10
C ARG A 16 3.52 -7.76 0.98
N GLU A 17 4.35 -8.79 0.81
CA GLU A 17 5.39 -9.16 1.78
C GLU A 17 6.45 -8.07 1.90
N GLU A 18 6.93 -7.54 0.78
CA GLU A 18 7.89 -6.44 0.77
C GLU A 18 7.34 -5.19 1.48
N ILE A 19 6.07 -4.84 1.23
CA ILE A 19 5.42 -3.69 1.90
C ILE A 19 5.29 -3.95 3.40
N GLN A 20 4.88 -5.16 3.77
CA GLN A 20 4.71 -5.55 5.16
C GLN A 20 6.04 -5.54 5.92
N ASP A 21 7.11 -6.04 5.29
CA ASP A 21 8.47 -6.08 5.85
C ASP A 21 9.06 -4.68 5.99
N LYS A 22 8.84 -3.79 5.01
CA LYS A 22 9.23 -2.38 5.11
C LYS A 22 8.54 -1.65 6.27
N LEU A 23 7.33 -2.08 6.65
CA LEU A 23 6.59 -1.56 7.81
C LEU A 23 6.93 -2.29 9.12
N ASN A 24 7.83 -3.28 9.08
CA ASN A 24 8.20 -4.14 10.20
C ASN A 24 6.97 -4.80 10.88
N LEU A 25 5.97 -5.19 10.08
CA LEU A 25 4.75 -5.82 10.55
C LEU A 25 4.84 -7.34 10.44
N LYS A 26 4.58 -8.06 11.54
CA LYS A 26 4.59 -9.53 11.55
C LYS A 26 3.21 -10.13 11.22
N ASN A 27 2.14 -9.44 11.62
CA ASN A 27 0.78 -9.95 11.49
C ASN A 27 0.17 -9.56 10.14
N ARG A 28 -0.04 -10.57 9.29
CA ARG A 28 -0.62 -10.44 7.95
C ARG A 28 -2.05 -9.90 7.96
N ASP A 29 -2.91 -10.41 8.84
CA ASP A 29 -4.31 -9.98 8.93
C ASP A 29 -4.40 -8.54 9.40
N TYR A 30 -3.57 -8.16 10.36
CA TYR A 30 -3.47 -6.80 10.84
C TYR A 30 -3.00 -5.85 9.73
N PHE A 31 -1.94 -6.20 9.00
CA PHE A 31 -1.46 -5.42 7.86
C PHE A 31 -2.58 -5.25 6.81
N ARG A 32 -3.24 -6.35 6.43
CA ARG A 32 -4.29 -6.31 5.42
C ARG A 32 -5.45 -5.41 5.84
N LYS A 33 -5.98 -5.58 7.05
CA LYS A 33 -7.18 -4.87 7.53
C LYS A 33 -6.94 -3.40 7.86
N ASN A 34 -5.74 -3.05 8.34
CA ASN A 34 -5.47 -1.69 8.85
C ASN A 34 -4.64 -0.83 7.90
N TYR A 35 -3.92 -1.43 6.95
CA TYR A 35 -3.04 -0.70 6.03
C TYR A 35 -3.53 -0.87 4.60
N LEU A 36 -3.54 -2.11 4.10
CA LEU A 36 -3.69 -2.37 2.67
C LEU A 36 -5.14 -2.15 2.17
N VAL A 37 -6.12 -2.78 2.81
CA VAL A 37 -7.53 -2.66 2.41
C VAL A 37 -8.02 -1.21 2.47
N PRO A 38 -7.80 -0.45 3.56
CA PRO A 38 -8.21 0.95 3.60
C PRO A 38 -7.53 1.82 2.54
N ALA A 39 -6.26 1.55 2.20
CA ALA A 39 -5.55 2.28 1.15
C ALA A 39 -6.12 2.00 -0.26
N ILE A 40 -6.54 0.76 -0.51
CA ILE A 40 -7.21 0.36 -1.76
C ILE A 40 -8.61 0.97 -1.85
N GLU A 41 -9.41 0.89 -0.77
CA GLU A 41 -10.76 1.47 -0.71
C GLU A 41 -10.76 2.98 -0.92
N GLN A 42 -9.72 3.68 -0.43
CA GLN A 42 -9.54 5.12 -0.66
C GLN A 42 -9.03 5.46 -2.06
N GLY A 43 -8.69 4.45 -2.88
CA GLY A 43 -8.14 4.61 -4.22
C GLY A 43 -6.70 5.14 -4.24
N LEU A 44 -5.96 5.00 -3.14
CA LEU A 44 -4.55 5.45 -3.01
C LEU A 44 -3.57 4.38 -3.51
N VAL A 45 -3.98 3.12 -3.41
CA VAL A 45 -3.20 1.95 -3.82
C VAL A 45 -4.04 1.10 -4.76
N ALA A 46 -3.41 0.56 -5.80
CA ALA A 46 -4.05 -0.33 -6.76
C ALA A 46 -3.35 -1.68 -6.86
N LEU A 47 -4.06 -2.64 -7.45
CA LEU A 47 -3.64 -4.01 -7.69
C LEU A 47 -3.14 -4.13 -9.14
N THR A 48 -2.09 -4.92 -9.39
CA THR A 48 -1.64 -5.22 -10.76
C THR A 48 -2.45 -6.31 -11.46
N LEU A 49 -3.06 -7.24 -10.71
CA LEU A 49 -3.86 -8.35 -11.22
C LEU A 49 -5.30 -8.32 -10.66
N PRO A 50 -6.18 -7.42 -11.14
CA PRO A 50 -7.53 -7.28 -10.62
C PRO A 50 -8.37 -8.56 -10.77
N ASP A 51 -8.19 -9.33 -11.84
CA ASP A 51 -8.95 -10.56 -12.11
C ASP A 51 -8.54 -11.74 -11.21
N LYS A 52 -7.40 -11.66 -10.53
CA LYS A 52 -6.81 -12.76 -9.75
C LYS A 52 -6.30 -12.26 -8.40
N LEU A 53 -7.24 -11.84 -7.54
CA LEU A 53 -6.96 -11.27 -6.22
C LEU A 53 -6.11 -12.16 -5.28
N THR A 54 -6.14 -13.48 -5.46
CA THR A 54 -5.37 -14.44 -4.65
C THR A 54 -4.06 -14.87 -5.29
N SER A 55 -3.68 -14.27 -6.43
CA SER A 55 -2.45 -14.60 -7.15
C SER A 55 -1.21 -14.38 -6.29
N LYS A 56 -0.29 -15.35 -6.29
CA LYS A 56 1.05 -15.19 -5.71
C LYS A 56 1.89 -14.11 -6.41
N HIS A 57 1.51 -13.74 -7.64
CA HIS A 57 2.15 -12.67 -8.40
C HIS A 57 1.48 -11.30 -8.21
N GLN A 58 0.51 -11.21 -7.28
CA GLN A 58 -0.18 -9.95 -6.97
C GLN A 58 0.81 -8.93 -6.41
N LYS A 59 0.86 -7.76 -7.04
CA LYS A 59 1.63 -6.61 -6.57
C LYS A 59 0.73 -5.40 -6.38
N TYR A 60 1.25 -4.41 -5.68
CA TYR A 60 0.57 -3.18 -5.31
C TYR A 60 1.44 -1.99 -5.66
N TYR A 61 0.81 -0.90 -6.09
CA TYR A 61 1.46 0.34 -6.49
C TYR A 61 0.63 1.55 -6.09
N LEU A 62 1.28 2.71 -5.93
CA LEU A 62 0.59 3.97 -5.68
C LEU A 62 -0.14 4.44 -6.95
N THR A 63 -1.42 4.77 -6.79
CA THR A 63 -2.19 5.47 -7.83
C THR A 63 -1.74 6.94 -7.92
N GLU A 64 -2.24 7.67 -8.91
CA GLU A 64 -2.01 9.11 -9.02
C GLU A 64 -2.46 9.83 -7.73
N LYS A 65 -3.66 9.52 -7.23
CA LYS A 65 -4.17 10.03 -5.96
C LYS A 65 -3.25 9.68 -4.78
N GLY A 66 -2.73 8.44 -4.73
CA GLY A 66 -1.78 8.02 -3.69
C GLY A 66 -0.49 8.84 -3.71
N LYS A 67 0.05 9.12 -4.90
CA LYS A 67 1.24 9.94 -5.10
C LYS A 67 1.01 11.41 -4.72
N GLU A 68 -0.14 11.98 -5.05
CA GLU A 68 -0.52 13.34 -4.66
C GLU A 68 -0.56 13.49 -3.13
N ILE A 69 -1.19 12.54 -2.44
CA ILE A 69 -1.24 12.53 -0.98
C ILE A 69 0.16 12.37 -0.39
N LEU A 70 0.99 11.47 -0.94
CA LEU A 70 2.38 11.31 -0.49
C LEU A 70 3.18 12.60 -0.67
N ALA A 71 3.01 13.29 -1.80
CA ALA A 71 3.68 14.56 -2.06
C ALA A 71 3.24 15.65 -1.07
N SER A 72 1.95 15.70 -0.73
CA SER A 72 1.44 16.62 0.30
C SER A 72 2.01 16.31 1.69
N LEU A 73 2.09 15.03 2.07
CA LEU A 73 2.68 14.60 3.34
C LEU A 73 4.16 15.00 3.47
N ASN A 74 4.91 14.98 2.37
CA ASN A 74 6.32 15.36 2.36
C ASN A 74 6.53 16.89 2.41
N LYS A 75 5.51 17.69 2.11
CA LYS A 75 5.57 19.16 2.21
C LYS A 75 5.27 19.69 3.61
N GLU A 76 4.66 18.87 4.47
CA GLU A 76 4.32 19.20 5.86
C GLU A 76 5.41 18.79 6.87
N ASN A 77 6.55 18.27 6.42
CA ASN A 77 7.70 17.93 7.27
C ASN A 77 8.89 18.86 7.03
#